data_AF-A0A7V3SLX6-F1
#
_entry.id   AF-A0A7V3SLX6-F1
#
_cell.length_a   1.000
_cell.length_b   1.000
_cell.length_c   1.000
_cell.angle_alpha   90.00
_cell.angle_beta   90.00
_cell.angle_gamma   90.00
#
_symmetry.space_group_name_H-M   'P 1'
#
loop_
_entity.id
_entity.type
_entity.pdbx_description
1 polymer ?
#
loop_
_entity_poly.entity_id
_entity_poly.type
_entity_poly.pdbx_seq_one_letter_code
_entity_poly.pdbx_strand_id
1 'polypeptide(L)' 'MNTEVMSVRELADFLRLSVHTVYRLAEQGKLPGRKVGKHWRFHRDAIVAWLATYREEDALYGVSFGGTGE' A
#
# COMPACT_ATOMS: atom_id res chain seq x y z
N MET A 1 -5.70 19.26 -8.95
CA MET A 1 -4.60 18.79 -8.09
C MET A 1 -5.16 18.53 -6.71
N ASN A 2 -5.66 17.31 -6.46
CA ASN A 2 -6.18 16.94 -5.14
C ASN A 2 -5.10 16.12 -4.43
N THR A 3 -4.34 16.76 -3.55
CA THR A 3 -3.38 16.10 -2.64
C THR A 3 -4.14 15.42 -1.52
N GLU A 4 -4.91 14.39 -1.86
CA GLU A 4 -5.61 13.56 -0.88
C GLU A 4 -4.62 12.59 -0.25
N VAL A 5 -4.46 12.73 1.06
CA VAL A 5 -3.58 11.91 1.88
C VAL A 5 -4.42 10.86 2.59
N MET A 6 -4.14 9.59 2.28
CA MET A 6 -4.79 8.43 2.87
C MET A 6 -4.02 7.94 4.09
N SER A 7 -4.77 7.48 5.07
CA SER A 7 -4.26 6.70 6.20
C SER A 7 -3.99 5.26 5.78
N VAL A 8 -3.25 4.51 6.61
CA VAL A 8 -2.99 3.08 6.35
C VAL A 8 -4.27 2.24 6.14
N ARG A 9 -5.36 2.57 6.84
CA ARG A 9 -6.66 1.90 6.70
C ARG A 9 -7.35 2.23 5.39
N GLU A 10 -7.29 3.49 4.97
CA GLU A 10 -7.85 3.94 3.69
C GLU A 10 -7.06 3.35 2.52
N LEU A 11 -5.72 3.28 2.64
CA LEU A 11 -4.90 2.62 1.64
C LEU A 11 -5.17 1.11 1.58
N ALA A 12 -5.39 0.47 2.73
CA ALA A 12 -5.76 -0.94 2.80
C ALA A 12 -7.08 -1.21 2.07
N ASP A 13 -8.10 -0.40 2.31
CA ASP A 13 -9.38 -0.48 1.60
C ASP A 13 -9.20 -0.23 0.08
N PHE A 14 -8.43 0.80 -0.27
CA PHE A 14 -8.15 1.18 -1.66
C PHE A 14 -7.43 0.08 -2.45
N LEU A 15 -6.43 -0.58 -1.85
CA LEU A 15 -5.70 -1.69 -2.45
C LEU A 15 -6.41 -3.04 -2.28
N ARG A 16 -7.53 -3.09 -1.54
CA ARG A 16 -8.18 -4.32 -1.07
C ARG A 16 -7.22 -5.29 -0.35
N LEU A 17 -6.36 -4.74 0.50
CA LEU A 17 -5.41 -5.47 1.31
C LEU A 17 -5.75 -5.36 2.79
N SER A 18 -5.27 -6.32 3.58
CA SER A 18 -5.32 -6.20 5.04
C SER A 18 -4.41 -5.06 5.52
N VAL A 19 -4.86 -4.31 6.52
CA VAL A 19 -4.09 -3.21 7.15
C VAL A 19 -2.69 -3.67 7.59
N HIS A 20 -2.60 -4.91 8.09
CA HIS A 20 -1.32 -5.52 8.47
C HIS A 20 -0.35 -5.68 7.29
N THR A 21 -0.85 -6.11 6.14
CA THR A 21 -0.06 -6.22 4.90
C THR A 21 0.44 -4.85 4.45
N VAL A 22 -0.44 -3.84 4.47
CA VAL A 22 -0.06 -2.46 4.11
C VAL A 22 1.00 -1.91 5.07
N TYR A 23 0.87 -2.13 6.37
CA TYR A 23 1.90 -1.79 7.36
C TYR A 23 3.23 -2.43 7.00
N ARG A 24 3.25 -3.73 6.77
CA ARG A 24 4.46 -4.48 6.46
C ARG A 24 5.12 -3.99 5.17
N LEU A 25 4.33 -3.72 4.13
CA LEU A 25 4.83 -3.18 2.86
C LEU A 25 5.36 -1.75 3.02
N ALA A 26 4.71 -0.92 3.82
CA ALA A 26 5.16 0.44 4.11
C ALA A 26 6.47 0.43 4.93
N GLU A 27 6.59 -0.44 5.93
CA GLU A 27 7.83 -0.61 6.71
C GLU A 27 8.98 -1.17 5.88
N GLN A 28 8.69 -2.04 4.91
CA GLN A 28 9.68 -2.53 3.94
C GLN A 28 10.04 -1.49 2.87
N GLY A 29 9.38 -0.32 2.84
CA GLY A 29 9.61 0.71 1.83
C GLY A 29 9.11 0.34 0.43
N LYS A 30 8.23 -0.67 0.33
CA LYS A 30 7.64 -1.10 -0.94
C LYS A 30 6.47 -0.21 -1.39
N LEU A 31 5.83 0.49 -0.45
CA LEU A 31 4.76 1.43 -0.74
C LEU A 31 5.25 2.88 -0.65
N PRO A 32 4.88 3.76 -1.60
CA PRO A 32 5.21 5.18 -1.52
C PRO A 32 4.34 5.86 -0.46
N GLY A 33 4.85 5.83 0.77
CA GLY A 33 4.26 6.47 1.94
C GLY A 33 5.33 7.11 2.81
N ARG A 34 4.93 8.08 3.61
CA ARG A 34 5.81 8.73 4.58
C ARG A 34 5.31 8.46 5.99
N LYS A 35 6.22 8.05 6.87
CA LYS A 35 5.97 7.99 8.31
C LYS A 35 6.08 9.39 8.89
N VAL A 36 4.97 9.92 9.39
CA VAL A 36 4.88 11.24 10.01
C VAL A 36 4.51 11.03 11.48
N GLY A 37 5.49 11.18 12.37
CA GLY A 37 5.36 10.81 13.77
C GLY A 37 5.09 9.31 13.94
N LYS A 38 3.92 8.96 14.50
CA LYS A 38 3.48 7.57 14.71
C LYS A 38 2.53 7.05 13.62
N HIS A 39 2.21 7.86 12.61
CA HIS A 39 1.22 7.53 11.61
C HIS A 39 1.84 7.47 10.21
N TRP A 40 1.37 6.51 9.41
CA TRP A 40 1.70 6.46 7.99
C TRP A 40 0.72 7.29 7.18
N ARG A 41 1.27 8.04 6.22
CA ARG A 41 0.54 8.90 5.29
C ARG A 41 0.91 8.55 3.86
N PHE A 42 -0.10 8.34 3.03
CA PHE A 42 0.07 7.91 1.65
C PHE A 42 -0.65 8.88 0.73
N HIS A 43 0.05 9.41 -0.26
CA HIS A 43 -0.60 10.26 -1.25
C HIS A 43 -1.31 9.37 -2.27
N ARG A 44 -2.61 9.58 -2.48
CA ARG A 44 -3.40 8.79 -3.44
C ARG A 44 -2.76 8.77 -4.82
N ASP A 45 -2.33 9.93 -5.30
CA ASP A 45 -1.68 10.08 -6.61
C ASP A 45 -0.39 9.26 -6.71
N ALA A 46 0.45 9.29 -5.67
CA ALA A 46 1.68 8.51 -5.62
C ALA A 46 1.41 6.99 -5.64
N ILE A 47 0.37 6.54 -4.94
CA ILE A 47 -0.06 5.14 -4.95
C ILE A 47 -0.56 4.72 -6.33
N VAL A 48 -1.37 5.56 -6.98
CA VAL A 48 -1.88 5.29 -8.34
C VAL A 48 -0.74 5.24 -9.35
N ALA A 49 0.20 6.18 -9.30
CA ALA A 49 1.40 6.17 -10.15
C ALA A 49 2.28 4.94 -9.88
N TRP A 50 2.37 4.51 -8.62
CA TRP A 50 3.09 3.30 -8.24
C TRP A 50 2.41 2.03 -8.74
N LEU A 51 1.08 1.94 -8.66
CA LEU A 51 0.32 0.83 -9.27
C LEU A 51 0.55 0.77 -10.78
N ALA A 52 0.61 1.93 -11.45
CA ALA A 52 0.89 2.00 -12.88
C ALA A 52 2.32 1.56 -13.24
N THR A 53 3.30 1.64 -12.32
CA THR A 53 4.66 1.13 -12.55
C THR A 53 4.81 -0.35 -12.23
N TYR A 54 3.88 -0.94 -11.48
CA TYR A 54 3.86 -2.38 -11.18
C TYR A 54 3.39 -3.16 -12.40
N ARG A 55 4.33 -3.44 -13.32
CA ARG A 55 4.09 -4.28 -14.49
C ARG A 55 4.57 -5.69 -14.18
N GLU A 56 3.64 -6.59 -13.88
CA GLU A 56 3.64 -8.06 -13.97
C GLU A 56 4.79 -8.90 -13.32
N GLU A 57 5.98 -8.36 -13.09
CA GLU A 57 7.17 -9.12 -12.65
C GLU A 57 7.17 -9.43 -11.13
N ASP A 58 6.36 -8.73 -10.33
CA ASP A 58 6.16 -9.03 -8.91
C ASP A 58 5.18 -10.19 -8.68
N ALA A 59 4.46 -10.64 -9.73
CA ALA A 59 3.69 -11.88 -9.70
C ALA A 59 4.59 -13.12 -9.48
N LEU A 60 5.89 -12.99 -9.78
CA LEU A 60 6.91 -14.00 -9.56
C LEU A 60 7.44 -14.02 -8.11
N TYR A 61 7.10 -13.03 -7.28
CA TYR A 61 7.60 -12.86 -5.91
C TYR A 61 6.57 -13.15 -4.81
N GLY A 62 5.67 -14.11 -5.02
CA GLY A 62 5.06 -14.85 -3.92
C GLY A 62 4.38 -13.97 -2.85
N VAL A 63 3.78 -12.84 -3.25
CA VAL A 63 2.76 -12.21 -2.40
C VAL A 63 1.54 -13.11 -2.50
N SER A 64 1.61 -14.24 -1.79
CA SER A 64 0.42 -14.92 -1.31
C SER A 64 -0.27 -13.88 -0.44
N PHE A 65 -1.21 -13.15 -1.04
CA PHE A 65 -2.21 -12.38 -0.32
C PHE A 65 -2.98 -13.43 0.48
N GLY A 66 -2.40 -13.82 1.61
CA GLY A 66 -2.85 -14.96 2.37
C GLY A 66 -4.31 -14.77 2.65
N GLY A 67 -5.11 -15.64 2.03
CA GLY A 67 -6.47 -15.91 2.49
C GLY A 67 -6.37 -16.22 3.97
N THR A 68 -6.83 -15.27 4.76
CA THR A 68 -7.44 -15.57 6.05
C THR A 68 -8.91 -15.51 5.65
N GLY A 69 -9.53 -16.63 5.25
CA GLY A 69 -9.77 -17.76 6.14
C GLY A 69 -10.81 -17.30 7.14
N GLU A 70 -12.03 -17.82 7.00
CA GLU A 70 -13.22 -17.62 7.86
C GLU A 70 -12.93 -17.32 9.34
#